data_AF-A0A366M7U3-F1
#
_entry.id   AF-A0A366M7U3-F1
#
_cell.length_a   1.000
_cell.length_b   1.000
_cell.length_c   1.000
_cell.angle_alpha   90.00
_cell.angle_beta   90.00
_cell.angle_gamma   90.00
#
_symmetry.space_group_name_H-M   'P 1'
#
loop_
_entity.id
_entity.type
_entity.pdbx_description
1 polymer ?
#
loop_
_entity_poly.entity_id
_entity_poly.type
_entity_poly.pdbx_seq_one_letter_code
_entity_poly.pdbx_strand_id
1 'polypeptide(L)' 'MTGPEHYRQAEQLADRAHHWTYGDGGDPVVGAALAAEAQVHATLALAAATALSVSASDDWIAVAGVRS' A
#
# COMPACT_ATOMS: atom_id res chain seq x y z
N MET A 1 -10.53 7.45 0.48
CA MET A 1 -10.15 6.48 -0.58
C MET A 1 -8.62 6.47 -0.77
N THR A 2 -7.89 6.54 0.35
CA THR A 2 -6.41 6.57 0.49
C THR A 2 -6.07 6.20 1.95
N GLY A 3 -6.90 5.39 2.62
CA GLY A 3 -6.72 5.07 4.03
C GLY A 3 -5.99 3.74 4.23
N PRO A 4 -5.83 3.30 5.50
CA PRO A 4 -5.18 2.04 5.85
C PRO A 4 -5.86 0.79 5.28
N GLU A 5 -7.02 0.93 4.64
CA GLU A 5 -7.75 -0.15 3.98
C GLU A 5 -6.93 -0.77 2.84
N HIS A 6 -6.13 0.03 2.13
CA HIS A 6 -5.24 -0.46 1.08
C HIS A 6 -4.11 -1.35 1.62
N TYR A 7 -3.69 -1.15 2.86
CA TYR A 7 -2.71 -2.03 3.51
C TYR A 7 -3.28 -3.44 3.70
N ARG A 8 -4.51 -3.52 4.24
CA ARG A 8 -5.20 -4.79 4.45
C ARG A 8 -5.54 -5.51 3.15
N GLN A 9 -5.92 -4.76 2.10
CA GLN A 9 -6.14 -5.35 0.78
C GLN A 9 -4.85 -5.88 0.16
N ALA A 10 -3.73 -5.16 0.28
CA ALA A 10 -2.44 -5.63 -0.22
C ALA A 10 -2.02 -6.94 0.45
N GLU A 11 -2.15 -7.05 1.77
CA GLU A 11 -1.82 -8.28 2.51
C GLU A 11 -2.71 -9.46 2.10
N GLN A 12 -4.03 -9.25 1.98
CA GLN A 12 -4.96 -10.31 1.55
C GLN A 12 -4.70 -10.78 0.12
N LEU A 13 -4.37 -9.87 -0.78
CA LEU A 13 -4.07 -10.21 -2.17
C LEU A 13 -2.73 -10.95 -2.28
N ALA A 14 -1.72 -10.54 -1.50
CA ALA A 14 -0.42 -11.22 -1.46
C ALA A 14 -0.52 -12.65 -0.91
N ASP A 15 -1.32 -12.86 0.14
CA ASP A 15 -1.55 -14.19 0.73
C ASP A 15 -2.25 -15.13 -0.26
N ARG A 16 -3.27 -14.62 -0.98
CA ARG A 16 -3.90 -15.37 -2.07
C ARG A 16 -2.91 -15.64 -3.20
N ALA A 17 -2.17 -14.64 -3.67
CA ALA A 17 -1.17 -14.82 -4.72
C ALA A 17 -0.18 -15.93 -4.39
N HIS A 18 0.24 -16.04 -3.12
CA HIS A 18 1.11 -17.10 -2.65
C HIS A 18 0.47 -18.49 -2.79
N HIS A 19 -0.78 -18.68 -2.34
CA HIS A 19 -1.53 -19.94 -2.52
C HIS A 19 -1.65 -20.35 -3.99
N TRP A 20 -1.92 -19.38 -4.88
CA TRP A 20 -2.08 -19.65 -6.32
C TRP A 20 -0.75 -19.89 -7.06
N THR A 21 0.39 -19.51 -6.47
CA THR A 21 1.71 -19.63 -7.10
C THR A 21 2.53 -20.81 -6.56
N TYR A 22 2.36 -21.17 -5.29
CA TYR A 22 3.12 -22.22 -4.62
C TYR A 22 2.18 -23.21 -3.91
N GLY A 23 2.20 -24.48 -4.35
CA GLY A 23 1.78 -25.62 -3.52
C GLY A 23 0.43 -26.26 -3.82
N ASP A 24 -0.57 -25.53 -4.32
CA ASP A 24 -1.97 -26.04 -4.37
C ASP A 24 -2.49 -26.44 -5.76
N GLY A 25 -1.63 -26.42 -6.79
CA GLY A 25 -2.05 -26.69 -8.18
C GLY A 25 -2.87 -25.55 -8.81
N GLY A 26 -2.83 -24.34 -8.22
CA GLY A 26 -3.41 -23.13 -8.77
C GLY A 26 -2.70 -22.63 -10.04
N ASP A 27 -3.39 -21.79 -10.80
CA ASP A 27 -2.84 -21.16 -12.00
C ASP A 27 -1.84 -20.05 -11.61
N PRO A 28 -0.54 -20.18 -11.95
CA PRO A 28 0.46 -19.17 -11.64
C PRO A 28 0.20 -17.82 -12.34
N VAL A 29 -0.57 -17.79 -13.43
CA VAL A 29 -1.00 -16.54 -14.08
C VAL A 29 -1.95 -15.76 -13.17
N VAL A 30 -2.87 -16.46 -12.49
CA VAL A 30 -3.77 -15.86 -11.50
C VAL A 30 -2.99 -15.37 -10.29
N GLY A 31 -2.00 -16.15 -9.83
CA GLY A 31 -1.08 -15.73 -8.76
C GLY A 31 -0.32 -14.44 -9.09
N ALA A 32 0.21 -14.34 -10.31
CA ALA A 32 0.92 -13.14 -10.77
C ALA A 32 -0.01 -11.91 -10.86
N ALA A 33 -1.25 -12.07 -11.32
CA ALA A 33 -2.23 -10.98 -11.38
C ALA A 33 -2.58 -10.45 -9.98
N LEU A 34 -2.81 -11.35 -9.02
CA LEU A 34 -3.08 -11.00 -7.62
C LEU A 34 -1.88 -10.29 -6.96
N ALA A 35 -0.66 -10.75 -7.27
CA ALA A 35 0.56 -10.11 -6.77
C ALA A 35 0.72 -8.68 -7.32
N ALA A 36 0.42 -8.46 -8.61
CA ALA A 36 0.44 -7.13 -9.21
C ALA A 36 -0.59 -6.19 -8.55
N GLU A 37 -1.80 -6.68 -8.30
CA GLU A 37 -2.85 -5.90 -7.61
C GLU A 37 -2.46 -5.57 -6.17
N ALA A 38 -1.84 -6.52 -5.44
CA ALA A 38 -1.29 -6.29 -4.11
C ALA A 38 -0.24 -5.16 -4.11
N GLN A 39 0.66 -5.16 -5.10
CA GLN A 39 1.69 -4.12 -5.26
C GLN A 39 1.10 -2.73 -5.53
N VAL A 40 0.03 -2.64 -6.33
CA VAL A 40 -0.69 -1.38 -6.55
C VAL A 40 -1.27 -0.86 -5.24
N HIS A 41 -1.95 -1.71 -4.47
CA HIS A 41 -2.50 -1.32 -3.17
C HIS A 41 -1.43 -0.90 -2.16
N ALA A 42 -0.29 -1.62 -2.09
CA ALA A 42 0.84 -1.25 -1.23
C ALA A 42 1.41 0.13 -1.61
N THR A 43 1.54 0.40 -2.92
CA THR A 43 2.03 1.69 -3.42
C THR A 43 1.07 2.83 -3.08
N LEU A 44 -0.24 2.63 -3.27
CA LEU A 44 -1.25 3.62 -2.90
C LEU A 44 -1.28 3.88 -1.39
N ALA A 45 -1.14 2.85 -0.58
CA ALA A 45 -1.05 2.98 0.87
C ALA A 45 0.21 3.76 1.29
N LEU A 46 1.36 3.46 0.69
CA LEU A 46 2.61 4.18 0.93
C LEU A 46 2.51 5.64 0.49
N ALA A 47 1.94 5.92 -0.68
CA ALA A 47 1.74 7.28 -1.18
C ALA A 47 0.82 8.08 -0.24
N ALA A 48 -0.24 7.45 0.26
CA ALA A 48 -1.14 8.07 1.22
C ALA A 48 -0.45 8.37 2.56
N ALA A 49 0.30 7.41 3.11
CA ALA A 49 1.08 7.61 4.34
C ALA A 49 2.11 8.73 4.17
N THR A 50 2.76 8.80 3.01
CA THR A 50 3.73 9.86 2.68
C THR A 50 3.06 11.22 2.57
N ALA A 51 1.91 11.32 1.90
CA ALA A 51 1.15 12.57 1.80
C ALA A 51 0.67 13.08 3.18
N LEU A 52 0.21 12.17 4.05
CA LEU A 52 -0.16 12.50 5.42
C LEU A 52 1.05 12.97 6.25
N SER A 53 2.21 12.33 6.09
CA SER A 53 3.45 12.73 6.76
C SER A 53 3.96 14.11 6.32
N VAL A 54 3.86 14.43 5.03
CA VAL A 54 4.22 15.76 4.50
C VAL A 54 3.25 16.81 5.05
N SER A 55 1.95 16.55 5.06
CA SER A 55 0.97 17.48 5.64
C SER A 55 1.18 17.74 7.12
N ALA A 56 1.50 16.71 7.92
CA ALA A 56 1.86 16.89 9.32
C ALA A 56 3.17 17.67 9.48
N SER A 57 4.07 17.56 8.48
CA SER A 57 5.32 18.31 8.46
C SER A 57 5.11 19.81 8.23
N ASP A 58 4.27 20.15 7.24
CA ASP A 58 3.94 21.55 6.95
C ASP A 58 3.19 22.21 8.12
N ASP A 59 2.32 21.47 8.81
CA ASP A 59 1.56 21.97 9.96
C ASP A 59 2.48 22.35 11.13
N TRP A 60 3.50 21.53 11.44
CA TRP A 60 4.45 21.88 12.50
C TRP A 60 5.36 23.05 12.10
N ILE A 61 5.72 23.21 10.81
CA ILE A 61 6.50 24.36 10.33
C ILE A 61 5.70 25.66 10.50
N ALA A 62 4.40 25.62 10.20
CA ALA A 62 3.51 26.76 10.40
C ALA A 62 3.39 27.16 11.89
N VAL A 63 3.32 26.18 12.79
CA VAL A 63 3.28 26.40 14.25
C VAL A 63 4.63 26.87 14.80
N ALA A 64 5.75 26.32 14.31
CA ALA A 64 7.09 26.65 14.79
C ALA A 64 7.60 28.02 14.33
N GLY A 65 6.90 28.69 13.40
CA GLY A 65 7.20 30.06 13.00
C GLY A 65 8.57 30.25 12.34
N VAL A 66 9.17 29.19 11.79
CA VAL A 66 10.47 29.25 11.11
C VAL A 66 10.25 29.95 9.76
N ARG A 67 10.35 31.28 9.78
CA ARG A 67 10.37 32.11 8.58
C ARG A 67 11.67 31.83 7.82
N SER A 68 11.53 31.38 6.58
CA SER A 68 12.65 31.20 5.64
C SER A 68 13.31 32.52 5.26
#